data_AF-A0A524L5P7-F1
#
_entry.id   AF-A0A524L5P7-F1
#
_cell.length_a   1.000
_cell.length_b   1.000
_cell.length_c   1.000
_cell.angle_alpha   90.00
_cell.angle_beta   90.00
_cell.angle_gamma   90.00
#
_symmetry.space_group_name_H-M   'P 1'
#
loop_
_entity.id
_entity.type
_entity.pdbx_description
1 polymer ?
#
loop_
_entity_poly.entity_id
_entity_poly.type
_entity_poly.pdbx_seq_one_letter_code
_entity_poly.pdbx_strand_id
1 'polypeptide(L)'
;MIVVLRNMDYEQLKEHIVEDDRIILWSCNDCTKYSNLGGRENLEALAKALEKDEYNVIHQEIIGVGCQPPLIRLRSQHSATKEIFDKATVLIVLACTDGFLKTQKVFKKIRVIQVGESVGLGVYSKADGMKLVIPLEETGLPPSIEGYTLEEAAEKLGKKSGPLI
;
A
#
# COMPACT_ATOMS: atom_id res chain seq x y z
N MET A 1 -2.06 11.14 10.90
CA MET A 1 -1.84 10.24 9.74
C MET A 1 -2.12 8.82 10.18
N ILE A 2 -2.51 7.91 9.29
CA ILE A 2 -2.65 6.49 9.67
C ILE A 2 -1.29 5.78 9.53
N VAL A 3 -0.91 4.98 10.51
CA VAL A 3 0.23 4.06 10.43
C VAL A 3 -0.19 2.81 9.69
N VAL A 4 0.67 2.36 8.78
CA VAL A 4 0.45 1.16 7.98
C VAL A 4 1.63 0.22 8.15
N LEU A 5 1.34 -1.05 8.44
CA LEU A 5 2.31 -2.13 8.49
C LEU A 5 2.00 -3.14 7.40
N ARG A 6 3.00 -3.90 6.96
CA ARG A 6 2.83 -4.93 5.94
C ARG A 6 2.29 -6.21 6.54
N ASN A 7 1.34 -6.82 5.83
CA ASN A 7 0.81 -8.14 6.15
C ASN A 7 1.59 -9.27 5.50
N MET A 8 2.40 -8.94 4.50
CA MET A 8 3.15 -9.89 3.70
C MET A 8 4.53 -9.36 3.36
N ASP A 9 5.46 -10.28 3.08
CA ASP A 9 6.70 -9.95 2.40
C ASP A 9 6.58 -10.16 0.89
N TYR A 10 7.66 -9.90 0.17
CA TYR A 10 7.70 -9.99 -1.28
C TYR A 10 7.48 -11.43 -1.79
N GLU A 11 8.01 -12.44 -1.09
CA GLU A 11 7.79 -13.83 -1.47
C GLU A 11 6.32 -14.23 -1.33
N GLN A 12 5.69 -13.84 -0.22
CA GLN A 12 4.26 -14.02 -0.01
C GLN A 12 3.40 -13.24 -1.02
N LEU A 13 3.83 -12.04 -1.46
CA LEU A 13 3.13 -11.32 -2.52
C LEU A 13 3.13 -12.12 -3.83
N LYS A 14 4.25 -12.75 -4.19
CA LYS A 14 4.39 -13.53 -5.43
C LYS A 14 3.45 -14.73 -5.48
N GLU A 15 3.15 -15.34 -4.33
CA GLU A 15 2.14 -16.42 -4.23
C GLU A 15 0.74 -15.98 -4.67
N HIS A 16 0.47 -14.67 -4.67
CA HIS A 16 -0.76 -14.09 -5.17
C HIS A 16 -0.71 -13.70 -6.64
N ILE A 17 0.38 -13.88 -7.38
CA ILE A 17 0.49 -13.47 -8.79
C ILE A 17 0.45 -14.73 -9.68
N VAL A 18 -0.32 -14.69 -10.76
CA VAL A 18 -0.36 -15.77 -11.76
C VAL A 18 0.30 -15.34 -13.06
N GLU A 19 0.74 -16.30 -13.88
CA GLU A 19 1.55 -16.08 -15.09
C GLU A 19 0.93 -15.05 -16.07
N ASP A 20 -0.40 -15.12 -16.28
CA ASP A 20 -1.11 -14.24 -17.21
C ASP A 20 -1.46 -12.86 -16.64
N ASP A 21 -1.02 -12.55 -15.41
CA ASP A 21 -1.38 -11.29 -14.78
C ASP A 21 -0.75 -10.09 -15.49
N ARG A 22 -1.59 -9.09 -15.78
CA ARG A 22 -1.20 -7.76 -16.25
C ARG A 22 -1.30 -6.82 -15.09
N ILE A 23 -0.15 -6.54 -14.48
CA ILE A 23 -0.05 -5.94 -13.15
C ILE A 23 -0.02 -4.43 -13.25
N ILE A 24 -0.91 -3.76 -12.50
CA ILE A 24 -0.75 -2.35 -12.15
C ILE A 24 -0.26 -2.27 -10.71
N LEU A 25 0.84 -1.56 -10.50
CA LEU A 25 1.28 -1.17 -9.18
C LEU A 25 0.64 0.16 -8.80
N TRP A 26 -0.06 0.19 -7.67
CA TRP A 26 -0.84 1.33 -7.23
C TRP A 26 -0.34 1.81 -5.86
N SER A 27 0.29 2.98 -5.83
CA SER A 27 0.89 3.53 -4.60
C SER A 27 0.21 4.81 -4.15
N CYS A 28 -0.15 4.86 -2.87
CA CYS A 28 -0.62 6.09 -2.21
C CYS A 28 0.59 6.91 -1.72
N ASN A 29 0.58 8.21 -1.99
CA ASN A 29 1.68 9.14 -1.69
C ASN A 29 1.36 10.09 -0.50
N ASP A 30 0.61 9.59 0.48
CA ASP A 30 0.25 10.32 1.70
C ASP A 30 0.67 9.50 2.94
N CYS A 31 -0.24 9.10 3.83
CA CYS A 31 0.10 8.41 5.09
C CYS A 31 1.05 7.20 4.93
N THR A 32 0.89 6.41 3.86
CA THR A 32 1.69 5.20 3.58
C THR A 32 3.12 5.50 3.17
N LYS A 33 3.40 6.68 2.61
CA LYS A 33 4.76 7.14 2.35
C LYS A 33 5.53 7.30 3.67
N TYR A 34 4.88 7.87 4.68
CA TYR A 34 5.51 8.07 6.00
C TYR A 34 5.64 6.78 6.80
N SER A 35 4.83 5.75 6.47
CA SER A 35 5.02 4.39 7.00
C SER A 35 6.06 3.57 6.20
N ASN A 36 6.76 4.22 5.26
CA ASN A 36 7.76 3.63 4.37
C ASN A 36 7.27 2.41 3.55
N LEU A 37 5.98 2.41 3.16
CA LEU A 37 5.38 1.39 2.30
C LEU A 37 4.98 1.95 0.93
N GLY A 38 4.28 3.08 0.94
CA GLY A 38 3.82 3.77 -0.27
C GLY A 38 4.84 4.79 -0.77
N GLY A 39 4.37 5.69 -1.63
CA GLY A 39 5.20 6.70 -2.29
C GLY A 39 5.89 6.20 -3.56
N ARG A 40 6.63 7.10 -4.20
CA ARG A 40 7.28 6.90 -5.50
C ARG A 40 8.45 5.92 -5.44
N GLU A 41 9.34 6.09 -4.47
CA GLU A 41 10.56 5.27 -4.36
C GLU A 41 10.22 3.78 -4.17
N ASN A 42 9.30 3.48 -3.25
CA ASN A 42 8.86 2.10 -2.99
C ASN A 42 8.07 1.49 -4.16
N LEU A 43 7.31 2.32 -4.88
CA LEU A 43 6.62 1.90 -6.11
C LEU A 43 7.62 1.49 -7.20
N GLU A 44 8.64 2.33 -7.44
CA GLU A 44 9.68 2.06 -8.45
C GLU A 44 10.56 0.86 -8.07
N ALA A 45 10.86 0.68 -6.78
CA ALA A 45 11.61 -0.48 -6.29
C ALA A 45 10.84 -1.79 -6.50
N LEU A 46 9.55 -1.80 -6.16
CA LEU A 46 8.69 -2.97 -6.37
C LEU A 46 8.52 -3.30 -7.86
N ALA A 47 8.37 -2.29 -8.71
CA ALA A 47 8.29 -2.48 -10.16
C ALA A 47 9.54 -3.20 -10.69
N LYS A 48 10.73 -2.70 -10.34
CA LYS A 48 12.00 -3.29 -10.77
C LYS A 48 12.17 -4.72 -10.26
N ALA A 49 11.75 -5.00 -9.02
CA ALA A 49 11.83 -6.35 -8.46
C ALA A 49 10.93 -7.33 -9.23
N LEU A 50 9.67 -6.95 -9.47
CA LEU A 50 8.71 -7.78 -10.21
C LEU A 50 9.14 -7.98 -11.67
N GLU A 51 9.58 -6.93 -12.34
CA GLU A 51 10.08 -7.00 -13.73
C GLU A 51 11.34 -7.89 -13.82
N LYS A 52 12.24 -7.82 -12.84
CA LYS A 52 13.42 -8.70 -12.75
C LYS A 52 13.03 -10.18 -12.57
N ASP A 53 11.95 -10.43 -11.85
CA ASP A 53 11.36 -11.76 -11.68
C ASP A 53 10.41 -12.14 -12.84
N GLU A 54 10.49 -11.43 -13.97
CA GLU A 54 9.75 -11.69 -15.23
C GLU A 54 8.23 -11.52 -15.14
N TYR A 55 7.71 -10.86 -14.09
CA TYR A 55 6.31 -10.51 -13.99
C TYR A 55 5.93 -9.34 -14.92
N ASN A 56 4.73 -9.41 -15.49
CA ASN A 56 4.25 -8.42 -16.46
C ASN A 56 3.64 -7.18 -15.79
N VAL A 57 4.51 -6.27 -15.34
CA VAL A 57 4.13 -4.93 -14.85
C VAL A 57 3.82 -4.03 -16.04
N ILE A 58 2.54 -3.71 -16.23
CA ILE A 58 2.08 -2.90 -17.37
C ILE A 58 1.98 -1.41 -17.05
N HIS A 59 1.95 -1.03 -15.76
CA HIS A 59 1.85 0.36 -15.33
C HIS A 59 2.18 0.58 -13.86
N GLN A 60 2.70 1.77 -13.56
CA GLN A 60 2.92 2.28 -12.22
C GLN A 60 2.06 3.53 -12.01
N GLU A 61 1.11 3.46 -11.07
CA GLU A 61 0.22 4.58 -10.74
C GLU A 61 0.51 5.11 -9.34
N ILE A 62 0.76 6.42 -9.25
CA ILE A 62 0.91 7.13 -7.99
C ILE A 62 -0.28 8.08 -7.78
N ILE A 63 -1.00 7.84 -6.68
CA ILE A 63 -2.13 8.69 -6.28
C ILE A 63 -1.75 9.50 -5.04
N GLY A 64 -2.13 10.78 -5.02
CA GLY A 64 -1.92 11.63 -3.85
C GLY A 64 -2.59 11.07 -2.59
N VAL A 65 -3.91 10.87 -2.66
CA VAL A 65 -4.71 10.35 -1.53
C VAL A 65 -5.57 9.17 -2.00
N GLY A 66 -5.11 7.95 -1.71
CA GLY A 66 -5.73 6.70 -2.18
C GLY A 66 -7.09 6.39 -1.56
N CYS A 67 -7.44 6.99 -0.42
CA CYS A 67 -8.73 6.78 0.24
C CYS A 67 -9.84 7.71 -0.28
N GLN A 68 -9.61 8.48 -1.35
CA GLN A 68 -10.59 9.38 -1.97
C GLN A 68 -11.16 8.78 -3.27
N PRO A 69 -12.36 8.17 -3.26
CA PRO A 69 -12.93 7.53 -4.44
C PRO A 69 -13.03 8.42 -5.70
N PRO A 70 -13.33 9.74 -5.60
CA PRO A 70 -13.32 10.60 -6.79
C PRO A 70 -11.96 10.63 -7.50
N LEU A 71 -10.85 10.63 -6.76
CA LEU A 71 -9.51 10.60 -7.33
C LEU A 71 -9.18 9.24 -7.96
N ILE A 72 -9.58 8.14 -7.31
CA ILE A 72 -9.41 6.79 -7.87
C ILE A 72 -10.16 6.67 -9.21
N ARG A 73 -11.42 7.13 -9.26
CA ARG A 73 -12.23 7.13 -10.48
C ARG A 73 -11.61 7.99 -11.57
N LEU A 74 -11.17 9.19 -11.21
CA LEU A 74 -10.48 10.09 -12.14
C LEU A 74 -9.29 9.39 -12.80
N ARG A 75 -8.43 8.72 -12.03
CA ARG A 75 -7.30 7.94 -12.58
C ARG A 75 -7.79 6.81 -13.47
N SER A 76 -8.74 5.99 -13.02
CA SER A 76 -9.22 4.85 -13.82
C SER A 76 -9.94 5.22 -15.13
N GLN A 77 -10.48 6.44 -15.23
CA GLN A 77 -11.33 6.88 -16.35
C GLN A 77 -10.66 7.91 -17.24
N HIS A 78 -9.50 8.45 -16.84
CA HIS A 78 -8.78 9.44 -17.64
C HIS A 78 -8.32 8.82 -18.95
N SER A 79 -8.46 9.56 -20.06
CA SER A 79 -8.12 9.06 -21.41
C SER A 79 -6.70 8.49 -21.50
N ALA A 80 -5.74 9.10 -20.82
CA ALA A 80 -4.34 8.67 -20.81
C ALA A 80 -4.06 7.32 -20.10
N THR A 81 -4.98 6.82 -19.26
CA THR A 81 -4.74 5.62 -18.43
C THR A 81 -5.87 4.61 -18.48
N LYS A 82 -7.06 5.00 -18.96
CA LYS A 82 -8.24 4.14 -19.06
C LYS A 82 -7.95 2.82 -19.77
N GLU A 83 -7.31 2.85 -20.93
CA GLU A 83 -7.01 1.63 -21.70
C GLU A 83 -6.06 0.69 -20.95
N ILE A 84 -5.15 1.24 -20.14
CA ILE A 84 -4.23 0.47 -19.30
C ILE A 84 -5.03 -0.25 -18.20
N PHE A 85 -5.90 0.49 -17.50
CA PHE A 85 -6.78 -0.09 -16.47
C PHE A 85 -7.75 -1.13 -17.03
N ASP A 86 -8.26 -0.95 -18.25
CA ASP A 86 -9.14 -1.91 -18.92
C ASP A 86 -8.41 -3.23 -19.25
N LYS A 87 -7.09 -3.20 -19.45
CA LYS A 87 -6.26 -4.39 -19.73
C LYS A 87 -5.80 -5.10 -18.46
N ALA A 88 -5.69 -4.40 -17.33
CA ALA A 88 -5.17 -4.94 -16.09
C ALA A 88 -6.01 -6.10 -15.53
N THR A 89 -5.35 -7.11 -14.99
CA THR A 89 -5.99 -8.25 -14.30
C THR A 89 -5.81 -8.17 -12.79
N VAL A 90 -4.74 -7.51 -12.34
CA VAL A 90 -4.41 -7.35 -10.93
C VAL A 90 -3.90 -5.95 -10.62
N LEU A 91 -4.34 -5.41 -9.48
CA LEU A 91 -3.81 -4.21 -8.84
C LEU A 91 -3.11 -4.60 -7.53
N ILE A 92 -1.82 -4.30 -7.41
CA ILE A 92 -1.09 -4.45 -6.15
C ILE A 92 -1.08 -3.08 -5.46
N VAL A 93 -1.71 -3.00 -4.29
CA VAL A 93 -2.00 -1.73 -3.62
C VAL A 93 -1.07 -1.49 -2.44
N LEU A 94 -0.21 -0.47 -2.58
CA LEU A 94 0.63 0.09 -1.52
C LEU A 94 -0.11 1.26 -0.85
N ALA A 95 -1.18 0.93 -0.12
CA ALA A 95 -2.01 1.88 0.60
C ALA A 95 -2.44 1.35 1.98
N CYS A 96 -3.08 2.20 2.77
CA CYS A 96 -3.75 1.81 4.01
C CYS A 96 -5.02 0.98 3.72
N THR A 97 -5.61 0.38 4.76
CA THR A 97 -6.83 -0.43 4.64
C THR A 97 -7.97 0.33 3.94
N ASP A 98 -8.18 1.60 4.28
CA ASP A 98 -9.20 2.42 3.62
C ASP A 98 -8.91 2.61 2.12
N GLY A 99 -7.65 2.93 1.79
CA GLY A 99 -7.22 3.06 0.39
C GLY A 99 -7.47 1.78 -0.40
N PHE A 100 -7.13 0.62 0.17
CA PHE A 100 -7.41 -0.68 -0.42
C PHE A 100 -8.92 -0.90 -0.64
N LEU A 101 -9.74 -0.72 0.40
CA LEU A 101 -11.19 -0.96 0.31
C LEU A 101 -11.88 -0.03 -0.70
N LYS A 102 -11.48 1.25 -0.78
CA LYS A 102 -12.02 2.17 -1.79
C LYS A 102 -11.58 1.79 -3.20
N THR A 103 -10.31 1.40 -3.39
CA THR A 103 -9.80 0.90 -4.67
C THR A 103 -10.57 -0.34 -5.11
N GLN A 104 -10.71 -1.34 -4.24
CA GLN A 104 -11.48 -2.57 -4.51
C GLN A 104 -12.95 -2.26 -4.87
N LYS A 105 -13.58 -1.30 -4.20
CA LYS A 105 -14.95 -0.87 -4.53
C LYS A 105 -15.08 -0.22 -5.91
N VAL A 106 -14.04 0.46 -6.38
CA VAL A 106 -14.00 1.08 -7.71
C VAL A 106 -13.70 0.03 -8.80
N PHE A 107 -12.72 -0.83 -8.58
CA PHE A 107 -12.26 -1.85 -9.53
C PHE A 107 -12.91 -3.21 -9.26
N LYS A 108 -14.16 -3.39 -9.70
CA LYS A 108 -14.91 -4.64 -9.44
C LYS A 108 -14.48 -5.84 -10.30
N LYS A 109 -13.78 -5.59 -11.41
CA LYS A 109 -13.38 -6.62 -12.39
C LYS A 109 -11.90 -6.97 -12.32
N ILE A 110 -11.14 -6.26 -11.50
CA ILE A 110 -9.70 -6.44 -11.35
C ILE A 110 -9.46 -6.99 -9.96
N ARG A 111 -8.60 -8.00 -9.85
CA ARG A 111 -8.21 -8.54 -8.55
C ARG A 111 -7.36 -7.50 -7.82
N VAL A 112 -7.70 -7.17 -6.58
CA VAL A 112 -6.97 -6.16 -5.81
C VAL A 112 -6.26 -6.86 -4.65
N ILE A 113 -4.95 -6.71 -4.57
CA ILE A 113 -4.11 -7.29 -3.52
C ILE A 113 -3.74 -6.20 -2.52
N GLN A 114 -4.01 -6.45 -1.24
CA GLN A 114 -3.65 -5.58 -0.14
C GLN A 114 -2.29 -5.97 0.42
N VAL A 115 -1.31 -5.06 0.37
CA VAL A 115 0.01 -5.28 0.99
C VAL A 115 0.04 -4.74 2.43
N GLY A 116 -0.54 -3.54 2.62
CA GLY A 116 -0.51 -2.82 3.89
C GLY A 116 -1.82 -2.84 4.65
N GLU A 117 -1.73 -2.89 5.97
CA GLU A 117 -2.85 -2.82 6.91
C GLU A 117 -2.68 -1.63 7.85
N SER A 118 -3.76 -0.87 8.02
CA SER A 118 -3.84 0.20 9.01
C SER A 118 -3.76 -0.36 10.42
N VAL A 119 -2.93 0.23 11.29
CA VAL A 119 -2.81 -0.20 12.70
C VAL A 119 -3.09 0.91 13.72
N GLY A 120 -3.35 2.14 13.27
CA GLY A 120 -3.79 3.24 14.13
C GLY A 120 -3.27 4.59 13.70
N LEU A 121 -3.54 5.61 14.52
CA LEU A 121 -3.09 6.97 14.27
C LEU A 121 -1.64 7.14 14.70
N GLY A 122 -0.87 7.75 13.82
CA GLY A 122 0.52 8.10 14.04
C GLY A 122 0.80 9.58 13.92
N VAL A 123 1.94 9.94 14.50
CA VAL A 123 2.58 11.25 14.40
C VAL A 123 3.91 11.06 13.69
N TYR A 124 4.23 11.98 12.79
CA TYR A 124 5.50 12.02 12.10
C TYR A 124 6.31 13.23 12.59
N SER A 125 7.57 13.01 12.89
CA SER A 125 8.57 14.07 13.10
C SER A 125 9.80 13.77 12.23
N LYS A 126 10.56 14.80 11.86
CA LYS A 126 11.83 14.58 11.14
C LYS A 126 12.88 13.87 11.98
N ALA A 127 12.81 14.01 13.31
CA ALA A 127 13.78 13.42 14.24
C ALA A 127 13.48 11.95 14.52
N ASP A 128 12.19 11.61 14.62
CA ASP A 128 11.72 10.30 15.09
C ASP A 128 11.15 9.42 13.97
N GLY A 129 10.91 9.99 12.78
CA GLY A 129 10.11 9.34 11.76
C GLY A 129 8.64 9.22 12.18
N MET A 130 7.96 8.22 11.62
CA MET A 130 6.58 7.89 11.96
C MET A 130 6.52 7.02 13.21
N LYS A 131 5.70 7.41 14.18
CA LYS A 131 5.39 6.61 15.38
C LYS A 131 3.89 6.39 15.52
N LEU A 132 3.49 5.21 15.99
CA LEU A 132 2.12 4.84 16.33
C LEU A 132 1.78 5.35 17.73
N VAL A 133 0.80 6.25 17.87
CA VAL A 133 0.43 6.86 19.15
C VAL A 133 -0.93 6.42 19.67
N ILE A 134 -1.89 6.19 18.77
CA ILE A 134 -3.23 5.70 19.10
C ILE A 134 -3.48 4.47 18.23
N PRO A 135 -3.13 3.26 18.70
CA PRO A 135 -3.45 2.02 18.02
C PRO A 135 -4.96 1.84 17.81
N LEU A 136 -5.36 1.10 16.77
CA LEU A 136 -6.75 0.68 16.62
C LEU A 136 -7.11 -0.34 17.71
N GLU A 137 -8.38 -0.42 18.10
CA GLU A 137 -8.83 -1.29 19.19
C GLU A 137 -8.48 -2.76 18.95
N GLU A 138 -8.65 -3.22 17.71
CA GLU A 138 -8.33 -4.58 17.26
C GLU A 138 -6.84 -4.97 17.41
N THR A 139 -5.95 -4.00 17.60
CA THR A 139 -4.51 -4.27 17.80
C THR A 139 -4.20 -4.74 19.23
N GLY A 140 -5.09 -4.46 20.20
CA GLY A 140 -4.86 -4.75 21.61
C GLY A 140 -3.73 -3.94 22.28
N LEU A 141 -3.12 -2.99 21.56
CA LEU A 141 -2.07 -2.13 22.11
C LEU A 141 -2.68 -0.89 22.78
N PRO A 142 -2.21 -0.49 23.97
CA PRO A 142 -2.66 0.74 24.60
C PRO A 142 -2.11 1.97 23.85
N PRO A 143 -2.79 3.13 23.91
CA PRO A 143 -2.22 4.40 23.45
C PRO A 143 -0.91 4.74 24.18
N SER A 144 0.01 5.40 23.47
CA SER A 144 1.30 5.84 24.00
C SER A 144 1.61 7.27 23.55
N ILE A 145 1.95 8.14 24.52
CA ILE A 145 2.36 9.53 24.25
C ILE A 145 3.72 9.56 23.53
N GLU A 146 4.64 8.71 23.94
CA GLU A 146 5.96 8.58 23.30
C GLU A 146 5.87 7.91 21.92
N GLY A 147 4.82 7.10 21.73
CA GLY A 147 4.54 6.34 20.53
C GLY A 147 5.45 5.12 20.36
N TYR A 148 4.99 4.15 19.57
CA TYR A 148 5.77 2.99 19.14
C TYR A 148 6.45 3.30 17.80
N THR A 149 7.70 2.92 17.62
CA THR A 149 8.31 2.92 16.28
C THR A 149 7.57 1.94 15.38
N LEU A 150 7.77 2.04 14.06
CA LEU A 150 7.14 1.10 13.12
C LEU A 150 7.64 -0.32 13.37
N GLU A 151 8.92 -0.48 13.72
CA GLU A 151 9.57 -1.76 14.03
C GLU A 151 8.98 -2.37 15.31
N GLU A 152 8.88 -1.60 16.38
CA GLU A 152 8.29 -2.04 17.65
C GLU A 152 6.83 -2.43 17.49
N ALA A 153 6.06 -1.62 16.76
CA ALA A 153 4.66 -1.92 16.46
C ALA A 153 4.53 -3.19 15.61
N ALA A 154 5.40 -3.38 14.61
CA ALA A 154 5.41 -4.57 13.78
C ALA A 154 5.71 -5.84 14.58
N GLU A 155 6.73 -5.81 15.44
CA GLU A 155 7.08 -6.93 16.31
C GLU A 155 5.90 -7.30 17.23
N LYS A 156 5.33 -6.32 17.92
CA LYS A 156 4.20 -6.54 18.85
C LYS A 156 2.94 -7.09 18.17
N LEU A 157 2.74 -6.76 16.90
CA LEU A 157 1.55 -7.16 16.13
C LEU A 157 1.79 -8.37 15.23
N GLY A 158 2.99 -8.95 15.22
CA GLY A 158 3.34 -10.04 14.30
C GLY A 158 3.26 -9.62 12.82
N LYS A 159 3.54 -8.34 12.54
CA LYS A 159 3.54 -7.74 11.19
C LYS A 159 4.96 -7.40 10.76
N LYS A 160 5.10 -6.75 9.61
CA LYS A 160 6.40 -6.28 9.07
C LYS A 160 6.36 -4.76 8.86
N SER A 161 7.45 -4.05 9.17
CA SER A 161 7.59 -2.62 8.86
C SER A 161 8.42 -2.41 7.58
N GLY A 162 8.48 -1.16 7.11
CA GLY A 162 9.34 -0.77 5.98
C GLY A 162 8.83 -1.17 4.60
N PRO A 163 9.68 -1.02 3.57
CA PRO A 163 9.32 -1.28 2.18
C PRO A 163 9.08 -2.78 1.96
N LEU A 164 8.43 -3.09 0.84
CA LEU A 164 8.23 -4.49 0.46
C LEU A 164 9.51 -5.16 -0.09
N ILE A 165 10.41 -4.35 -0.68
CA ILE A 165 11.70 -4.74 -1.25
C ILE A 165 12.83 -4.17 -0.40
#